data_AF-A0A961XRB8-F1
#
_entry.id   AF-A0A961XRB8-F1
#
_cell.length_a   1.000
_cell.length_b   1.000
_cell.length_c   1.000
_cell.angle_alpha   90.00
_cell.angle_beta   90.00
_cell.angle_gamma   90.00
#
_symmetry.space_group_name_H-M   'P 1'
#
loop_
_entity.id
_entity.type
_entity.pdbx_description
1 polymer ?
#
loop_
_entity_poly.entity_id
_entity_poly.type
_entity_poly.pdbx_seq_one_letter_code
_entity_poly.pdbx_strand_id
1 'polypeptide(L)' 'MEIALVVAVAENGVIGADGGLPWRLPSDLKRFKAVTMGKPVIMGRKT' A
#
# COMPACT_ATOMS: atom_id res chain seq x y z
N MET A 1 -20.52 4.63 7.16
CA MET A 1 -19.07 4.44 7.35
C MET A 1 -18.52 3.84 6.07
N GLU A 2 -17.53 4.47 5.46
CA GLU A 2 -16.95 4.05 4.19
C GLU A 2 -15.62 3.31 4.43
N ILE A 3 -15.38 2.23 3.70
CA ILE A 3 -14.14 1.45 3.76
C ILE A 3 -13.51 1.48 2.37
N ALA A 4 -12.25 1.91 2.30
CA ALA A 4 -11.48 1.94 1.08
C ALA A 4 -10.24 1.05 1.20
N LEU A 5 -9.93 0.32 0.13
CA LEU A 5 -8.70 -0.47 0.00
C LEU A 5 -7.70 0.32 -0.84
N VAL A 6 -6.48 0.48 -0.31
CA VAL A 6 -5.37 1.13 -1.01
C VAL A 6 -4.24 0.11 -1.13
N VAL A 7 -3.93 -0.32 -2.35
CA VAL A 7 -2.92 -1.36 -2.62
C VAL A 7 -2.19 -1.07 -3.94
N ALA A 8 -0.88 -1.34 -3.96
CA ALA A 8 -0.08 -1.41 -5.18
C ALA A 8 0.03 -2.88 -5.62
N VAL A 9 -0.26 -3.15 -6.88
CA VAL A 9 -0.32 -4.50 -7.45
C VAL A 9 0.52 -4.53 -8.71
N ALA A 10 1.48 -5.45 -8.79
CA ALA A 10 2.23 -5.69 -10.02
C ALA A 10 1.34 -6.31 -11.11
N GLU A 11 1.77 -6.27 -12.36
CA GLU A 11 0.99 -6.82 -13.49
C GLU A 11 0.66 -8.31 -13.32
N ASN A 12 1.49 -9.06 -12.60
CA ASN A 12 1.29 -10.47 -12.26
C ASN A 12 0.49 -10.70 -10.96
N GLY A 13 -0.07 -9.66 -10.36
CA GLY A 13 -0.87 -9.74 -9.14
C GLY A 13 -0.07 -9.71 -7.82
N VAL A 14 1.27 -9.66 -7.87
CA VAL A 14 2.09 -9.61 -6.64
C VAL A 14 1.93 -8.26 -5.92
N ILE A 15 1.76 -8.31 -4.59
CA ILE A 15 1.64 -7.12 -3.72
C ILE A 15 2.79 -7.01 -2.69
N GLY A 16 3.63 -8.03 -2.60
CA GLY A 16 4.72 -8.15 -1.64
C GLY A 16 5.49 -9.46 -1.83
N ALA A 17 6.75 -9.47 -1.43
CA ALA A 17 7.61 -10.66 -1.42
C ALA A 17 8.54 -10.59 -0.20
N ASP A 18 8.73 -11.72 0.48
CA ASP A 18 9.66 -11.85 1.63
C ASP A 18 9.51 -10.78 2.73
N GLY A 19 8.27 -10.33 2.97
CA GLY A 19 7.96 -9.31 3.99
C GLY A 19 8.23 -7.87 3.56
N GLY A 20 8.52 -7.63 2.28
CA GLY A 20 8.70 -6.29 1.73
C GLY A 20 8.01 -6.08 0.38
N LEU A 21 8.19 -4.88 -0.16
CA LEU A 21 7.84 -4.59 -1.54
C LEU A 21 8.97 -5.07 -2.45
N PRO A 22 8.70 -5.88 -3.50
CA PRO A 22 9.73 -6.35 -4.41
C PRO A 22 10.23 -5.26 -5.38
N TRP A 23 9.70 -4.04 -5.26
CA TRP A 23 10.08 -2.88 -6.05
C TRP A 23 10.38 -1.67 -5.16
N ARG A 24 11.09 -0.69 -5.72
CA ARG A 24 11.30 0.62 -5.10
C ARG A 24 10.73 1.71 -6.00
N LEU A 25 9.50 2.13 -5.71
CA LEU A 25 8.76 3.15 -6.47
C LEU A 25 8.40 4.32 -5.54
N PRO A 26 9.24 5.38 -5.47
CA PRO A 26 8.97 6.52 -4.58
C PRO A 26 7.67 7.26 -4.89
N SER A 27 7.23 7.24 -6.16
CA SER A 27 5.95 7.82 -6.59
C SER A 27 4.75 7.12 -5.94
N ASP A 28 4.81 5.80 -5.76
CA ASP A 28 3.75 5.01 -5.13
C ASP A 28 3.59 5.39 -3.65
N LEU A 29 4.70 5.46 -2.91
CA LEU A 29 4.68 5.90 -1.51
C LEU A 29 4.17 7.35 -1.35
N LYS A 30 4.53 8.25 -2.28
CA LYS A 30 3.99 9.63 -2.28
C LYS A 30 2.47 9.63 -2.48
N ARG A 31 1.96 8.82 -3.40
CA ARG A 31 0.53 8.69 -3.66
C ARG A 31 -0.20 8.05 -2.49
N PHE A 32 0.33 6.96 -1.91
CA PHE A 32 -0.23 6.33 -0.72
C PHE A 32 -0.37 7.34 0.41
N LYS A 33 0.68 8.12 0.69
CA LYS A 33 0.65 9.19 1.69
C LYS A 33 -0.44 10.22 1.37
N ALA A 34 -0.52 10.70 0.14
CA ALA A 34 -1.51 11.71 -0.25
C ALA A 34 -2.96 11.22 -0.07
N VAL A 35 -3.24 9.95 -0.37
CA VAL A 35 -4.60 9.37 -0.29
C VAL A 35 -5.03 9.05 1.15
N THR A 36 -4.07 8.66 2.00
CA THR A 36 -4.32 8.18 3.37
C THR A 36 -4.13 9.23 4.45
N MET A 37 -3.47 10.36 4.15
CA MET A 37 -3.21 11.42 5.13
C MET A 37 -4.51 11.88 5.81
N GLY A 38 -4.47 12.01 7.13
CA GLY A 38 -5.61 12.44 7.95
C GLY A 38 -6.70 11.39 8.15
N LYS A 39 -6.49 10.15 7.70
CA LYS A 39 -7.45 9.04 7.84
C LYS A 39 -6.85 7.90 8.68
N PRO A 40 -7.67 7.15 9.44
CA PRO A 40 -7.22 5.91 10.06
C PRO A 40 -6.75 4.92 8.99
N VAL A 41 -5.55 4.37 9.17
CA VAL A 41 -5.01 3.31 8.31
C VAL A 41 -4.98 2.02 9.12
N ILE A 42 -5.69 1.01 8.63
CA ILE A 42 -5.71 -0.32 9.24
C ILE A 42 -4.74 -1.21 8.46
N MET A 43 -3.80 -1.83 9.17
CA MET A 43 -2.78 -2.70 8.57
C MET A 43 -2.71 -4.03 9.32
N GLY A 44 -2.24 -5.07 8.62
CA GLY A 44 -1.94 -6.34 9.27
C GLY A 44 -0.68 -6.25 10.11
N ARG A 45 -0.52 -7.14 11.10
CA ARG A 45 0.66 -7.21 11.99
C ARG A 45 2.01 -7.39 11.25
N LYS A 46 2.00 -7.89 10.02
CA LYS A 46 3.19 -8.18 9.20
C LYS A 46 3.37 -7.20 8.03
N THR A 47 2.42 -6.28 7.84
CA THR A 47 2.50 -5.23 6.83
C THR A 47 3.51 -4.19 7.27
#